data_AF-A0AAD6YL00-F1
#
_entry.id   AF-A0AAD6YL00-F1
#
_cell.length_a   1.000
_cell.length_b   1.000
_cell.length_c   1.000
_cell.angle_alpha   90.00
_cell.angle_beta   90.00
_cell.angle_gamma   90.00
#
_symmetry.space_group_name_H-M   'P 1'
#
loop_
_entity.id
_entity.type
_entity.pdbx_description
1 polymer ?
#
loop_
_entity_poly.entity_id
_entity_poly.type
_entity_poly.pdbx_seq_one_letter_code
_entity_poly.pdbx_strand_id
1 'polypeptide(L)'
;MFFSLRALFQRALALVVLANVVHCQTQTVAQTGTYDPSPFNFIGTIDAMTLNNTVDPLAGGTITVNGFLITVPKNLLVTLPSITCAWSEMFDATGAPQLPLLGQVSWEATIWGNEVHGELIAGLVFIVQESVQFLQGFITAIDYTTGHFMVENTEVVLNDPLGRFGPVYTDNPLWTVDPDNPSVTAATGYPVCIPRNTTDPECPLTNRPKDSDGLYLTAFTMPDPALVTAGGLDPRIMVPLVVGDYVTYSGTKVPGDLLAIYFLQANLGIYTAPGTKPAYITCAAAQYAIVVPDPTVEVDETRSCSFAAFVLLQP
;
A
#
# COMPACT_ATOMS: atom_id res chain seq x y z
N MET A 1 46.91 19.63 63.60
CA MET A 1 45.49 19.28 63.82
C MET A 1 44.73 19.21 62.48
N PHE A 2 45.30 18.54 61.46
CA PHE A 2 44.87 18.62 60.05
C PHE A 2 44.35 17.29 59.48
N PHE A 3 44.04 16.31 60.34
CA PHE A 3 43.57 14.97 59.92
C PHE A 3 42.07 14.71 60.12
N SER A 4 41.30 15.66 60.67
CA SER A 4 39.92 15.40 61.10
C SER A 4 38.81 15.89 60.17
N LEU A 5 39.10 16.69 59.13
CA LEU A 5 38.04 17.24 58.25
C LEU A 5 37.80 16.45 56.96
N ARG A 6 38.73 15.59 56.52
CA ARG A 6 38.55 14.77 55.30
C ARG A 6 37.57 13.60 55.50
N ALA A 7 37.50 13.04 56.70
CA ALA A 7 36.63 11.89 56.98
C ALA A 7 35.13 12.26 57.10
N LEU A 8 34.81 13.51 57.47
CA LEU A 8 33.44 14.00 57.58
C LEU A 8 32.84 14.40 56.23
N PHE A 9 33.64 14.96 55.32
CA PHE A 9 33.17 15.30 53.97
C PHE A 9 32.94 14.08 53.07
N GLN A 10 33.70 13.01 53.25
CA GLN A 10 33.51 11.75 52.50
C GLN A 10 32.28 10.95 52.95
N ARG A 11 31.80 11.14 54.18
CA ARG A 11 30.56 10.51 54.68
C ARG A 11 29.30 11.31 54.32
N ALA A 12 29.40 12.63 54.17
CA ALA A 12 28.27 13.46 53.71
C ALA A 12 27.98 13.28 52.20
N LEU A 13 29.01 13.06 51.38
CA LEU A 13 28.83 12.85 49.94
C LEU A 13 28.31 11.44 49.60
N ALA A 14 28.59 10.44 50.42
CA ALA A 14 28.07 9.08 50.23
C ALA A 14 26.57 8.95 50.59
N LEU A 15 26.04 9.85 51.43
CA LEU A 15 24.62 9.82 51.83
C LEU A 15 23.70 10.57 50.86
N VAL A 16 24.22 11.54 50.10
CA VAL A 16 23.43 12.33 49.13
C VAL A 16 23.36 11.64 47.75
N VAL A 17 24.31 10.76 47.43
CA VAL A 17 24.26 9.94 46.21
C VAL A 17 23.30 8.75 46.35
N LEU A 18 22.98 8.31 47.58
CA LEU A 18 21.94 7.30 47.81
C LEU A 18 20.50 7.85 47.86
N ALA A 19 20.31 9.17 47.93
CA ALA A 19 18.97 9.78 48.04
C ALA A 19 18.38 10.29 46.71
N ASN A 20 19.16 10.27 45.62
CA ASN A 20 18.72 10.69 44.28
C ASN A 20 18.67 9.55 43.27
N VAL A 21 18.46 8.32 43.73
CA VAL A 21 17.64 7.40 42.92
C VAL A 21 16.23 7.92 43.05
N VAL A 22 15.90 8.92 42.23
CA VAL A 22 14.53 9.21 41.86
C VAL A 22 13.98 7.84 41.49
N HIS A 23 13.12 7.34 42.35
CA HIS A 23 12.24 6.27 42.00
C HIS A 23 11.38 6.88 40.89
N CYS A 24 11.83 6.74 39.65
CA CYS A 24 10.91 6.38 38.60
C CYS A 24 10.38 5.04 39.08
N GLN A 25 9.39 5.07 39.98
CA GLN A 25 8.46 3.99 40.07
C GLN A 25 7.86 4.00 38.69
N THR A 26 8.44 3.17 37.81
CA THR A 26 7.60 2.42 36.91
C THR A 26 6.53 1.88 37.84
N GLN A 27 5.35 2.49 37.83
CA GLN A 27 4.18 1.75 38.20
C GLN A 27 4.22 0.59 37.22
N THR A 28 4.77 -0.53 37.67
CA THR A 28 4.31 -1.82 37.18
C THR A 28 2.83 -1.78 37.53
N VAL A 29 2.03 -1.26 36.61
CA VAL A 29 0.64 -1.66 36.52
C VAL A 29 0.78 -3.17 36.48
N ALA A 30 0.35 -3.84 37.54
CA ALA A 30 0.26 -5.29 37.51
C ALA A 30 -0.53 -5.57 36.24
N GLN A 31 0.11 -6.17 35.23
CA GLN A 31 -0.65 -6.68 34.10
C GLN A 31 -1.65 -7.61 34.75
N THR A 32 -2.94 -7.23 34.70
CA THR A 32 -4.01 -8.15 35.05
C THR A 32 -3.70 -9.42 34.28
N GLY A 33 -3.73 -10.59 34.95
CA GLY A 33 -3.52 -11.85 34.26
C GLY A 33 -4.38 -11.92 33.00
N THR A 34 -3.95 -12.71 32.01
CA THR A 34 -4.69 -12.96 30.76
C THR A 34 -6.19 -12.95 31.02
N TYR A 35 -6.90 -11.98 30.44
CA TYR A 35 -8.35 -11.84 30.57
C TYR A 35 -8.98 -12.32 29.26
N ASP A 36 -10.17 -12.92 29.37
CA ASP A 36 -10.86 -13.50 28.22
C ASP A 36 -12.15 -12.70 27.97
N PRO A 37 -12.33 -12.11 26.76
CA PRO A 37 -11.43 -12.14 25.61
C PRO A 37 -10.28 -11.13 25.71
N SER A 38 -9.09 -11.47 25.19
CA SER A 38 -7.93 -10.55 25.09
C SER A 38 -7.57 -10.24 23.64
N PRO A 39 -7.16 -9.00 23.31
CA PRO A 39 -6.77 -8.64 21.95
C PRO A 39 -5.37 -9.17 21.57
N PHE A 40 -5.16 -9.41 20.28
CA PHE A 40 -3.84 -9.65 19.70
C PHE A 40 -3.65 -8.89 18.38
N ASN A 41 -2.37 -8.65 18.03
CA ASN A 41 -1.96 -8.12 16.74
C ASN A 41 -0.70 -8.86 16.28
N PHE A 42 -0.82 -9.69 15.25
CA PHE A 42 0.29 -10.48 14.71
C PHE A 42 0.67 -9.97 13.32
N ILE A 43 1.97 -9.76 13.11
CA ILE A 43 2.58 -9.50 11.81
C ILE A 43 3.62 -10.59 11.60
N GLY A 44 3.50 -11.39 10.54
CA GLY A 44 4.43 -12.50 10.32
C GLY A 44 4.23 -13.21 9.00
N THR A 45 5.02 -14.27 8.79
CA THR A 45 4.99 -15.08 7.58
C THR A 45 3.86 -16.10 7.65
N ILE A 46 3.15 -16.26 6.53
CA ILE A 46 2.10 -17.26 6.35
C ILE A 46 2.74 -18.62 6.15
N ASP A 47 2.47 -19.54 7.07
CA ASP A 47 2.92 -20.94 6.97
C ASP A 47 1.89 -21.81 6.23
N ALA A 48 0.61 -21.57 6.49
CA ALA A 48 -0.49 -22.34 5.92
C ALA A 48 -1.81 -21.57 5.94
N MET A 49 -2.69 -21.89 5.00
CA MET A 49 -4.05 -21.38 4.90
C MET A 49 -5.00 -22.52 4.56
N THR A 50 -6.22 -22.50 5.11
CA THR A 50 -7.26 -23.48 4.81
C THR A 50 -8.61 -22.82 4.55
N LEU A 51 -9.47 -23.52 3.83
CA LEU A 51 -10.85 -23.15 3.58
C LEU A 51 -11.78 -24.24 4.12
N ASN A 52 -12.77 -23.86 4.95
CA ASN A 52 -13.66 -24.84 5.59
C ASN A 52 -14.66 -25.46 4.60
N ASN A 53 -15.07 -24.72 3.56
CA ASN A 53 -16.05 -25.15 2.59
C ASN A 53 -15.82 -24.47 1.23
N THR A 54 -15.49 -25.23 0.20
CA THR A 54 -15.19 -24.73 -1.15
C THR A 54 -16.42 -24.27 -1.94
N VAL A 55 -17.63 -24.55 -1.45
CA VAL A 55 -18.91 -24.20 -2.12
C VAL A 55 -19.51 -22.92 -1.55
N ASP A 56 -19.17 -22.54 -0.31
CA ASP A 56 -19.73 -21.38 0.36
C ASP A 56 -18.86 -20.14 0.10
N PRO A 57 -19.36 -19.11 -0.62
CA PRO A 57 -18.58 -17.94 -1.01
C PRO A 57 -18.23 -16.99 0.16
N LEU A 58 -18.71 -17.27 1.37
CA LEU A 58 -18.36 -16.53 2.57
C LEU A 58 -17.72 -17.44 3.62
N ALA A 59 -17.28 -18.64 3.22
CA ALA A 59 -16.65 -19.59 4.12
C ALA A 59 -15.42 -18.99 4.80
N GLY A 60 -15.33 -19.22 6.10
CA GLY A 60 -14.10 -19.01 6.86
C GLY A 60 -13.12 -20.17 6.70
N GLY A 61 -12.12 -20.20 7.56
CA GLY A 61 -11.07 -21.20 7.51
C GLY A 61 -10.07 -20.99 8.64
N THR A 62 -8.81 -21.29 8.36
CA THR A 62 -7.71 -21.01 9.29
C THR A 62 -6.52 -20.44 8.55
N ILE A 63 -5.76 -19.61 9.24
CA ILE A 63 -4.44 -19.14 8.81
C ILE A 63 -3.43 -19.45 9.90
N THR A 64 -2.25 -19.94 9.50
CA THR A 64 -1.12 -20.14 10.42
C THR A 64 -0.07 -19.09 10.11
N VAL A 65 0.28 -18.27 11.11
CA VAL A 65 1.28 -17.22 11.00
C VAL A 65 2.37 -17.45 12.03
N ASN A 66 3.62 -17.62 11.59
CA ASN A 66 4.77 -17.94 12.46
C ASN A 66 4.49 -19.08 13.46
N GLY A 67 3.73 -20.10 13.06
CA GLY A 67 3.33 -21.26 13.86
C GLY A 67 2.06 -21.06 14.71
N PHE A 68 1.48 -19.86 14.76
CA PHE A 68 0.23 -19.60 15.47
C PHE A 68 -0.97 -19.88 14.58
N LEU A 69 -1.78 -20.86 14.95
CA LEU A 69 -3.04 -21.18 14.28
C LEU A 69 -4.13 -20.18 14.69
N ILE A 70 -4.70 -19.50 13.71
CA ILE A 70 -5.75 -18.49 13.88
C ILE A 70 -6.99 -18.90 13.08
N THR A 71 -8.14 -18.88 13.73
CA THR A 71 -9.44 -19.11 13.11
C THR A 71 -9.86 -17.86 12.34
N VAL A 72 -10.22 -18.04 11.07
CA VAL A 72 -10.85 -17.02 10.23
C VAL A 72 -12.35 -17.26 10.23
N PRO A 73 -13.16 -16.37 10.84
CA PRO A 73 -14.61 -16.52 10.88
C PRO A 73 -15.26 -16.48 9.49
N LYS A 74 -16.47 -17.03 9.42
CA LYS A 74 -17.35 -16.86 8.26
C LYS A 74 -17.65 -15.37 8.02
N ASN A 75 -17.75 -14.96 6.76
CA ASN A 75 -17.99 -13.59 6.29
C ASN A 75 -16.84 -12.60 6.55
N LEU A 76 -15.69 -13.06 7.05
CA LEU A 76 -14.52 -12.19 7.14
C LEU A 76 -14.01 -11.84 5.75
N LEU A 77 -13.75 -10.56 5.53
CA LEU A 77 -13.09 -10.05 4.34
C LEU A 77 -11.58 -9.91 4.60
N VAL A 78 -10.79 -10.15 3.57
CA VAL A 78 -9.34 -9.99 3.55
C VAL A 78 -8.99 -8.77 2.73
N THR A 79 -8.18 -7.90 3.30
CA THR A 79 -7.63 -6.76 2.57
C THR A 79 -6.33 -7.16 1.90
N LEU A 80 -6.30 -7.03 0.58
CA LEU A 80 -5.12 -7.15 -0.26
C LEU A 80 -4.58 -5.74 -0.57
N PRO A 81 -3.43 -5.59 -1.23
CA PRO A 81 -2.84 -4.27 -1.45
C PRO A 81 -3.76 -3.25 -2.15
N SER A 82 -4.59 -3.70 -3.08
CA SER A 82 -5.46 -2.82 -3.88
C SER A 82 -6.95 -3.13 -3.78
N ILE A 83 -7.32 -4.31 -3.32
CA ILE A 83 -8.71 -4.75 -3.26
C ILE A 83 -9.02 -5.45 -1.94
N THR A 84 -10.29 -5.64 -1.66
CA THR A 84 -10.75 -6.48 -0.54
C THR A 84 -11.60 -7.61 -1.11
N CYS A 85 -11.35 -8.83 -0.67
CA CYS A 85 -12.03 -10.04 -1.13
C CYS A 85 -12.56 -10.86 0.06
N ALA A 86 -13.47 -11.81 -0.20
CA ALA A 86 -13.86 -12.79 0.81
C ALA A 86 -12.73 -13.80 1.03
N TRP A 87 -12.62 -14.35 2.26
CA TRP A 87 -11.62 -15.37 2.58
C TRP A 87 -11.62 -16.54 1.58
N SER A 88 -12.79 -17.00 1.14
CA SER A 88 -12.91 -18.09 0.17
C SER A 88 -12.34 -17.79 -1.21
N GLU A 89 -12.29 -16.51 -1.62
CA GLU A 89 -11.73 -16.11 -2.93
C GLU A 89 -10.20 -16.24 -2.97
N MET A 90 -9.55 -16.40 -1.81
CA MET A 90 -8.12 -16.68 -1.71
C MET A 90 -7.77 -18.13 -2.04
N PHE A 91 -8.74 -18.95 -2.45
CA PHE A 91 -8.59 -20.37 -2.72
C PHE A 91 -9.23 -20.75 -4.05
N ASP A 92 -8.63 -21.72 -4.74
CA ASP A 92 -9.18 -22.26 -5.96
C ASP A 92 -10.35 -23.21 -5.69
N ALA A 93 -10.96 -23.75 -6.75
CA ALA A 93 -12.08 -24.68 -6.65
C ALA A 93 -11.76 -25.98 -5.87
N THR A 94 -10.48 -26.31 -5.69
CA THR A 94 -10.02 -27.46 -4.90
C THR A 94 -9.79 -27.12 -3.42
N GLY A 95 -9.85 -25.84 -3.06
CA GLY A 95 -9.54 -25.33 -1.73
C GLY A 95 -8.04 -25.10 -1.51
N ALA A 96 -7.24 -25.05 -2.58
CA ALA A 96 -5.82 -24.73 -2.48
C ALA A 96 -5.61 -23.20 -2.49
N PRO A 97 -4.73 -22.64 -1.63
CA PRO A 97 -4.48 -21.20 -1.61
C PRO A 97 -3.97 -20.66 -2.95
N GLN A 98 -4.53 -19.55 -3.43
CA GLN A 98 -4.14 -18.86 -4.66
C GLN A 98 -3.13 -17.74 -4.39
N LEU A 99 -2.05 -18.10 -3.69
CA LEU A 99 -0.90 -17.24 -3.46
C LEU A 99 0.19 -17.58 -4.51
N PRO A 100 0.52 -16.67 -5.45
CA PRO A 100 1.57 -16.92 -6.43
C PRO A 100 2.88 -17.35 -5.78
N LEU A 101 3.48 -18.42 -6.31
CA LEU A 101 4.75 -18.97 -5.86
C LEU A 101 4.76 -19.37 -4.37
N LEU A 102 3.62 -19.73 -3.79
CA LEU A 102 3.54 -20.19 -2.40
C LEU A 102 4.53 -21.33 -2.13
N GLY A 103 5.31 -21.20 -1.05
CA GLY A 103 6.38 -22.14 -0.69
C GLY A 103 7.70 -21.91 -1.41
N GLN A 104 7.75 -21.02 -2.41
CA GLN A 104 8.98 -20.54 -3.05
C GLN A 104 9.33 -19.11 -2.63
N VAL A 105 8.31 -18.30 -2.35
CA VAL A 105 8.44 -16.95 -1.79
C VAL A 105 7.69 -16.86 -0.47
N SER A 106 8.12 -15.94 0.39
CA SER A 106 7.43 -15.62 1.64
C SER A 106 6.19 -14.77 1.35
N TRP A 107 5.14 -15.03 2.11
CA TRP A 107 3.94 -14.21 2.16
C TRP A 107 3.74 -13.74 3.59
N GLU A 108 3.30 -12.50 3.77
CA GLU A 108 3.09 -11.87 5.06
C GLU A 108 1.59 -11.68 5.32
N ALA A 109 1.20 -11.88 6.57
CA ALA A 109 -0.11 -11.51 7.07
C ALA A 109 0.03 -10.55 8.25
N THR A 110 -0.82 -9.51 8.26
CA THR A 110 -1.11 -8.72 9.46
C THR A 110 -2.52 -9.03 9.93
N ILE A 111 -2.65 -9.47 11.18
CA ILE A 111 -3.91 -9.96 11.73
C ILE A 111 -4.17 -9.29 13.06
N TRP A 112 -5.31 -8.61 13.16
CA TRP A 112 -5.88 -8.16 14.42
C TRP A 112 -7.04 -9.07 14.79
N GLY A 113 -7.13 -9.41 16.07
CA GLY A 113 -8.17 -10.29 16.55
C GLY A 113 -8.23 -10.37 18.07
N ASN A 114 -9.04 -11.30 18.55
CA ASN A 114 -9.17 -11.60 19.97
C ASN A 114 -8.90 -13.09 20.20
N GLU A 115 -8.22 -13.39 21.31
CA GLU A 115 -8.18 -14.71 21.90
C GLU A 115 -9.45 -14.89 22.75
N VAL A 116 -10.25 -15.92 22.44
CA VAL A 116 -11.49 -16.25 23.14
C VAL A 116 -11.40 -17.70 23.61
N HIS A 117 -11.46 -17.94 24.91
CA HIS A 117 -11.30 -19.28 25.51
C HIS A 117 -10.05 -20.05 25.03
N GLY A 118 -8.94 -19.34 24.77
CA GLY A 118 -7.69 -19.92 24.26
C GLY A 118 -7.64 -20.13 22.75
N GLU A 119 -8.66 -19.70 22.00
CA GLU A 119 -8.70 -19.75 20.54
C GLU A 119 -8.45 -18.36 19.94
N LEU A 120 -7.46 -18.25 19.05
CA LEU A 120 -7.18 -17.02 18.32
C LEU A 120 -8.19 -16.85 17.19
N ILE A 121 -8.99 -15.79 17.23
CA ILE A 121 -10.01 -15.49 16.24
C ILE A 121 -9.68 -14.16 15.55
N ALA A 122 -9.53 -14.21 14.23
CA ALA A 122 -9.25 -13.03 13.42
C ALA A 122 -10.47 -12.10 13.29
N GLY A 123 -10.24 -10.80 13.42
CA GLY A 123 -11.22 -9.74 13.16
C GLY A 123 -10.85 -8.87 11.94
N LEU A 124 -9.57 -8.73 11.63
CA LEU A 124 -9.06 -8.08 10.42
C LEU A 124 -7.85 -8.86 9.92
N VAL A 125 -7.76 -9.06 8.60
CA VAL A 125 -6.66 -9.78 7.95
C VAL A 125 -6.20 -8.99 6.74
N PHE A 126 -4.90 -8.70 6.69
CA PHE A 126 -4.23 -8.10 5.55
C PHE A 126 -3.18 -9.06 5.04
N ILE A 127 -3.15 -9.33 3.73
CA ILE A 127 -2.18 -10.26 3.11
C ILE A 127 -1.42 -9.55 2.00
N VAL A 128 -0.10 -9.70 2.01
CA VAL A 128 0.82 -9.15 1.00
C VAL A 128 2.03 -10.06 0.85
N GLN A 129 2.72 -10.03 -0.29
CA GLN A 129 3.97 -10.78 -0.46
C GLN A 129 5.12 -10.13 0.34
N GLU A 130 5.26 -8.80 0.24
CA GLU A 130 6.28 -8.01 0.94
C GLU A 130 5.70 -6.65 1.34
N SER A 131 5.49 -6.41 2.64
CA SER A 131 4.76 -5.22 3.16
C SER A 131 5.47 -3.88 2.99
N VAL A 132 6.79 -3.89 2.77
CA VAL A 132 7.65 -2.70 2.62
C VAL A 132 8.27 -2.59 1.23
N GLN A 133 7.80 -3.38 0.26
CA GLN A 133 8.37 -3.35 -1.09
C GLN A 133 8.05 -2.04 -1.80
N PHE A 134 9.10 -1.27 -2.12
CA PHE A 134 9.06 -0.15 -3.03
C PHE A 134 10.30 -0.19 -3.91
N LEU A 135 10.10 -0.41 -5.21
CA LEU A 135 11.16 -0.46 -6.21
C LEU A 135 11.12 0.80 -7.06
N GLN A 136 12.27 1.21 -7.58
CA GLN A 136 12.40 2.41 -8.40
C GLN A 136 13.38 2.21 -9.54
N GLY A 137 13.13 2.89 -10.66
CA GLY A 137 14.04 2.88 -11.80
C GLY A 137 13.45 3.55 -13.03
N PHE A 138 14.24 3.59 -14.11
CA PHE A 138 13.79 4.08 -15.41
C PHE A 138 13.14 2.97 -16.23
N ILE A 139 12.07 3.32 -16.93
CA ILE A 139 11.50 2.44 -17.96
C ILE A 139 12.49 2.37 -19.13
N THR A 140 12.96 1.17 -19.46
CA THR A 140 13.96 0.94 -20.52
C THR A 140 13.35 0.36 -21.80
N ALA A 141 12.21 -0.33 -21.70
CA ALA A 141 11.47 -0.87 -22.84
C ALA A 141 9.99 -1.04 -22.49
N ILE A 142 9.11 -0.92 -23.50
CA ILE A 142 7.67 -1.20 -23.38
C ILE A 142 7.26 -2.02 -24.61
N ASP A 143 6.60 -3.17 -24.38
CA ASP A 143 5.89 -3.91 -25.41
C ASP A 143 4.40 -3.56 -25.36
N TYR A 144 3.95 -2.75 -26.32
CA TYR A 144 2.55 -2.34 -26.41
C TYR A 144 1.57 -3.47 -26.75
N THR A 145 2.07 -4.62 -27.23
CA THR A 145 1.22 -5.78 -27.58
C THR A 145 0.78 -6.52 -26.32
N THR A 146 1.73 -6.74 -25.41
CA THR A 146 1.52 -7.50 -24.17
C THR A 146 1.25 -6.60 -22.97
N GLY A 147 1.68 -5.34 -23.01
CA GLY A 147 1.68 -4.43 -21.87
C GLY A 147 2.83 -4.66 -20.89
N HIS A 148 3.74 -5.59 -21.21
CA HIS A 148 4.94 -5.82 -20.43
C HIS A 148 5.94 -4.69 -20.68
N PHE A 149 6.63 -4.27 -19.63
CA PHE A 149 7.67 -3.27 -19.72
C PHE A 149 8.83 -3.57 -18.78
N MET A 150 9.99 -3.05 -19.13
CA MET A 150 11.21 -3.21 -18.34
C MET A 150 11.43 -1.96 -17.52
N VAL A 151 11.61 -2.13 -16.21
CA VAL A 151 12.16 -1.10 -15.33
C VAL A 151 13.56 -1.52 -14.94
N GLU A 152 14.56 -0.83 -15.47
CA GLU A 152 15.95 -1.27 -15.48
C GLU A 152 16.09 -2.70 -16.06
N ASN A 153 16.32 -3.69 -15.20
CA ASN A 153 16.47 -5.11 -15.53
C ASN A 153 15.31 -5.98 -15.00
N THR A 154 14.25 -5.36 -14.47
CA THR A 154 13.07 -6.07 -13.95
C THR A 154 11.96 -6.01 -14.98
N GLU A 155 11.45 -7.16 -15.39
CA GLU A 155 10.24 -7.24 -16.21
C GLU A 155 9.02 -7.08 -15.31
N VAL A 156 8.13 -6.16 -15.70
CA VAL A 156 6.92 -5.85 -14.96
C VAL A 156 5.71 -5.79 -15.89
N VAL A 157 4.53 -6.04 -15.33
CA VAL A 157 3.25 -5.87 -16.03
C VAL A 157 2.24 -5.25 -15.07
N LEU A 158 1.42 -4.31 -15.57
CA LEU A 158 0.25 -3.84 -14.81
C LEU A 158 -0.72 -5.00 -14.65
N ASN A 159 -0.95 -5.44 -13.41
CA ASN A 159 -1.91 -6.48 -13.14
C ASN A 159 -3.32 -5.89 -13.19
N ASP A 160 -3.85 -5.74 -14.40
CA ASP A 160 -5.11 -5.05 -14.64
C ASP A 160 -6.08 -5.95 -15.43
N PRO A 161 -6.92 -6.74 -14.74
CA PRO A 161 -7.89 -7.63 -15.38
C PRO A 161 -8.96 -6.90 -16.18
N LEU A 162 -9.22 -5.62 -15.87
CA LEU A 162 -10.17 -4.80 -16.61
C LEU A 162 -9.51 -4.05 -17.78
N GLY A 163 -8.18 -4.00 -17.79
CA GLY A 163 -7.38 -3.28 -18.77
C GLY A 163 -7.75 -1.80 -18.81
N ARG A 164 -7.90 -1.15 -17.65
CA ARG A 164 -8.17 0.29 -17.52
C ARG A 164 -6.94 1.15 -17.75
N PHE A 165 -5.78 0.73 -17.24
CA PHE A 165 -4.51 1.48 -17.32
C PHE A 165 -3.58 0.94 -18.41
N GLY A 166 -3.96 -0.15 -19.08
CA GLY A 166 -3.19 -0.71 -20.19
C GLY A 166 -3.81 -1.99 -20.75
N PRO A 167 -3.02 -2.84 -21.44
CA PRO A 167 -3.48 -4.14 -21.90
C PRO A 167 -4.03 -5.00 -20.77
N VAL A 168 -5.05 -5.81 -21.09
CA VAL A 168 -5.69 -6.71 -20.13
C VAL A 168 -4.71 -7.79 -19.68
N TYR A 169 -4.56 -7.95 -18.36
CA TYR A 169 -3.78 -9.02 -17.74
C TYR A 169 -4.59 -9.74 -16.66
N THR A 170 -4.84 -11.03 -16.84
CA THR A 170 -5.82 -11.80 -16.03
C THR A 170 -5.22 -12.96 -15.25
N ASP A 171 -3.92 -13.19 -15.31
CA ASP A 171 -3.32 -14.38 -14.72
C ASP A 171 -3.38 -14.38 -13.18
N ASN A 172 -3.44 -13.19 -12.56
CA ASN A 172 -3.37 -13.01 -11.12
C ASN A 172 -4.42 -12.00 -10.60
N PRO A 173 -5.73 -12.24 -10.81
CA PRO A 173 -6.76 -11.21 -10.68
C PRO A 173 -6.97 -10.68 -9.25
N LEU A 174 -6.56 -11.44 -8.24
CA LEU A 174 -6.62 -11.00 -6.83
C LEU A 174 -5.57 -9.93 -6.50
N TRP A 175 -4.45 -9.91 -7.24
CA TRP A 175 -3.29 -9.04 -6.97
C TRP A 175 -3.27 -7.83 -7.89
N THR A 176 -4.45 -7.35 -8.23
CA THR A 176 -4.71 -6.35 -9.28
C THR A 176 -4.33 -4.93 -8.84
N VAL A 177 -4.16 -4.03 -9.81
CA VAL A 177 -4.35 -2.59 -9.64
C VAL A 177 -5.79 -2.30 -9.20
N ASP A 178 -6.01 -1.17 -8.51
CA ASP A 178 -7.37 -0.71 -8.22
C ASP A 178 -7.90 0.07 -9.44
N PRO A 179 -8.95 -0.42 -10.14
CA PRO A 179 -9.50 0.28 -11.29
C PRO A 179 -10.34 1.51 -10.92
N ASP A 180 -10.84 1.60 -9.69
CA ASP A 180 -11.74 2.65 -9.22
C ASP A 180 -10.99 3.77 -8.50
N ASN A 181 -9.87 3.46 -7.85
CA ASN A 181 -8.92 4.42 -7.30
C ASN A 181 -7.59 4.32 -8.05
N PRO A 182 -7.11 5.37 -8.74
CA PRO A 182 -5.93 5.25 -9.59
C PRO A 182 -4.68 4.89 -8.78
N SER A 183 -4.34 3.60 -8.76
CA SER A 183 -3.07 3.09 -8.21
C SER A 183 -1.91 3.27 -9.20
N VAL A 184 -2.22 3.76 -10.41
CA VAL A 184 -1.29 4.07 -11.50
C VAL A 184 -1.36 5.56 -11.81
N THR A 185 -0.42 6.33 -11.24
CA THR A 185 -0.47 7.81 -11.26
C THR A 185 0.88 8.44 -11.52
N ALA A 186 0.88 9.74 -11.83
CA ALA A 186 2.03 10.62 -11.68
C ALA A 186 2.16 11.07 -10.22
N ALA A 187 3.33 11.60 -9.83
CA ALA A 187 3.57 12.19 -8.51
C ALA A 187 2.57 13.29 -8.13
N THR A 188 1.96 13.95 -9.12
CA THR A 188 0.90 14.95 -8.94
C THR A 188 -0.51 14.36 -8.72
N GLY A 189 -0.68 13.05 -8.88
CA GLY A 189 -1.96 12.35 -8.84
C GLY A 189 -2.71 12.27 -10.16
N TYR A 190 -2.14 12.83 -11.23
CA TYR A 190 -2.70 12.69 -12.57
C TYR A 190 -2.62 11.21 -13.02
N PRO A 191 -3.69 10.61 -13.55
CA PRO A 191 -3.68 9.20 -13.93
C PRO A 191 -2.79 8.95 -15.16
N VAL A 192 -1.98 7.91 -15.09
CA VAL A 192 -1.07 7.50 -16.18
C VAL A 192 -1.39 6.10 -16.66
N CYS A 193 -0.88 5.72 -17.82
CA CYS A 193 -1.25 4.47 -18.48
C CYS A 193 -0.11 3.90 -19.34
N ILE A 194 -0.16 2.61 -19.63
CA ILE A 194 0.63 1.95 -20.67
C ILE A 194 -0.25 1.84 -21.93
N PRO A 195 0.13 2.45 -23.06
CA PRO A 195 -0.64 2.36 -24.29
C PRO A 195 -0.90 0.91 -24.72
N ARG A 196 -2.11 0.60 -25.17
CA ARG A 196 -2.47 -0.73 -25.72
C ARG A 196 -2.06 -0.90 -27.16
N ASN A 197 -1.80 0.21 -27.84
CA ASN A 197 -1.31 0.28 -29.22
C ASN A 197 -0.91 1.74 -29.52
N THR A 198 -0.39 1.99 -30.71
CA THR A 198 0.05 3.32 -31.15
C THR A 198 -1.08 4.34 -31.36
N THR A 199 -2.34 3.89 -31.37
CA THR A 199 -3.55 4.70 -31.61
C THR A 199 -4.57 4.57 -30.47
N ASP A 200 -4.11 4.25 -29.27
CA ASP A 200 -4.98 4.02 -28.10
C ASP A 200 -5.77 5.30 -27.75
N PRO A 201 -7.11 5.32 -27.87
CA PRO A 201 -7.91 6.52 -27.58
C PRO A 201 -8.01 6.83 -26.08
N GLU A 202 -7.78 5.86 -25.20
CA GLU A 202 -7.82 6.05 -23.74
C GLU A 202 -6.43 6.40 -23.17
N CYS A 203 -5.38 6.04 -23.92
CA CYS A 203 -3.99 6.32 -23.57
C CYS A 203 -3.18 6.89 -24.77
N PRO A 204 -3.61 8.00 -25.40
CA PRO A 204 -3.00 8.44 -26.65
C PRO A 204 -1.64 9.09 -26.41
N LEU A 205 -0.65 8.70 -27.23
CA LEU A 205 0.70 9.29 -27.23
C LEU A 205 0.71 10.82 -27.42
N THR A 206 -0.33 11.38 -28.02
CA THR A 206 -0.49 12.84 -28.18
C THR A 206 -0.77 13.54 -26.86
N ASN A 207 -1.30 12.85 -25.85
CA ASN A 207 -1.52 13.42 -24.52
C ASN A 207 -0.23 13.51 -23.69
N ARG A 208 0.92 13.21 -24.30
CA ARG A 208 2.26 13.40 -23.75
C ARG A 208 3.03 14.39 -24.64
N PRO A 209 3.17 15.66 -24.25
CA PRO A 209 3.81 16.67 -25.08
C PRO A 209 5.32 16.44 -25.19
N LYS A 210 5.88 16.93 -26.30
CA LYS A 210 7.31 16.90 -26.59
C LYS A 210 7.88 18.31 -26.68
N ASP A 211 9.16 18.46 -26.36
CA ASP A 211 9.91 19.69 -26.60
C ASP A 211 10.27 19.88 -28.08
N SER A 212 11.02 20.95 -28.38
CA SER A 212 11.50 21.26 -29.73
C SER A 212 12.45 20.20 -30.29
N ASP A 213 13.11 19.44 -29.43
CA ASP A 213 14.06 18.39 -29.79
C ASP A 213 13.35 17.02 -29.98
N GLY A 214 12.03 16.98 -29.75
CA GLY A 214 11.20 15.79 -29.88
C GLY A 214 11.26 14.85 -28.67
N LEU A 215 11.83 15.29 -27.55
CA LEU A 215 11.87 14.55 -26.29
C LEU A 215 10.60 14.79 -25.49
N TYR A 216 10.14 13.76 -24.77
CA TYR A 216 8.94 13.88 -23.94
C TYR A 216 9.18 14.76 -22.73
N LEU A 217 8.25 15.67 -22.46
CA LEU A 217 8.31 16.54 -21.30
C LEU A 217 7.97 15.77 -20.01
N THR A 218 8.77 15.95 -18.97
CA THR A 218 8.52 15.37 -17.64
C THR A 218 7.65 16.27 -16.75
N ALA A 219 7.48 17.54 -17.11
CA ALA A 219 6.60 18.48 -16.42
C ALA A 219 5.87 19.39 -17.42
N PHE A 220 4.54 19.50 -17.27
CA PHE A 220 3.69 20.32 -18.13
C PHE A 220 2.30 20.53 -17.52
N THR A 221 1.55 21.49 -18.07
CA THR A 221 0.20 21.82 -17.63
C THR A 221 -0.80 21.49 -18.74
N MET A 222 -1.82 20.70 -18.40
CA MET A 222 -2.95 20.41 -19.27
C MET A 222 -3.79 21.66 -19.52
N PRO A 223 -4.36 21.82 -20.73
CA PRO A 223 -5.20 22.95 -21.06
C PRO A 223 -6.52 22.94 -20.26
N ASP A 224 -7.25 24.06 -20.31
CA ASP A 224 -8.63 24.08 -19.86
C ASP A 224 -9.42 23.02 -20.68
N PRO A 225 -10.16 22.11 -20.03
CA PRO A 225 -11.00 21.13 -20.72
C PRO A 225 -12.01 21.73 -21.70
N ALA A 226 -12.41 23.00 -21.54
CA ALA A 226 -13.25 23.72 -22.49
C ALA A 226 -12.52 24.14 -23.78
N LEU A 227 -11.18 24.14 -23.78
CA LEU A 227 -10.31 24.57 -24.87
C LEU A 227 -9.58 23.41 -25.56
N VAL A 228 -9.90 22.16 -25.19
CA VAL A 228 -9.32 20.96 -25.80
C VAL A 228 -9.64 20.93 -27.30
N THR A 229 -8.62 20.72 -28.11
CA THR A 229 -8.73 20.50 -29.55
C THR A 229 -8.51 19.03 -29.89
N ALA A 230 -9.12 18.56 -30.97
CA ALA A 230 -8.95 17.17 -31.41
C ALA A 230 -7.46 16.88 -31.69
N GLY A 231 -6.93 15.83 -31.05
CA GLY A 231 -5.51 15.44 -31.15
C GLY A 231 -4.55 16.27 -30.30
N GLY A 232 -5.06 17.23 -29.52
CA GLY A 232 -4.29 17.98 -28.53
C GLY A 232 -4.20 17.27 -27.17
N LEU A 233 -3.64 17.98 -26.19
CA LEU A 233 -3.68 17.56 -24.79
C LEU A 233 -5.12 17.64 -24.27
N ASP A 234 -5.55 16.65 -23.50
CA ASP A 234 -6.86 16.62 -22.85
C ASP A 234 -6.71 16.20 -21.38
N PRO A 235 -7.09 17.08 -20.42
CA PRO A 235 -7.03 16.79 -18.98
C PRO A 235 -7.99 15.69 -18.51
N ARG A 236 -8.86 15.14 -19.37
CA ARG A 236 -9.87 14.14 -19.01
C ARG A 236 -9.42 12.71 -19.29
N ILE A 237 -8.31 12.54 -20.00
CA ILE A 237 -7.75 11.24 -20.41
C ILE A 237 -6.36 11.07 -19.80
N MET A 238 -5.93 9.82 -19.70
CA MET A 238 -4.67 9.46 -19.04
C MET A 238 -3.45 9.91 -19.85
N VAL A 239 -2.32 10.07 -19.18
CA VAL A 239 -1.04 10.37 -19.84
C VAL A 239 -0.25 9.08 -20.02
N PRO A 240 0.21 8.76 -21.24
CA PRO A 240 0.98 7.55 -21.47
C PRO A 240 2.38 7.66 -20.87
N LEU A 241 2.80 6.58 -20.23
CA LEU A 241 4.18 6.34 -19.85
C LEU A 241 5.01 5.99 -21.09
N VAL A 242 6.26 6.43 -21.06
CA VAL A 242 7.20 6.26 -22.17
C VAL A 242 8.56 5.79 -21.65
N VAL A 243 9.35 5.20 -22.55
CA VAL A 243 10.74 4.85 -22.25
C VAL A 243 11.50 6.10 -21.80
N GLY A 244 12.20 6.00 -20.67
CA GLY A 244 12.90 7.09 -20.00
C GLY A 244 12.15 7.72 -18.83
N ASP A 245 10.88 7.38 -18.60
CA ASP A 245 10.18 7.81 -17.38
C ASP A 245 10.73 7.08 -16.16
N TYR A 246 10.94 7.82 -15.06
CA TYR A 246 11.34 7.27 -13.77
C TYR A 246 10.10 6.91 -12.95
N VAL A 247 10.00 5.68 -12.48
CA VAL A 247 8.83 5.16 -11.76
C VAL A 247 9.20 4.58 -10.41
N THR A 248 8.27 4.67 -9.46
CA THR A 248 8.24 3.92 -8.20
C THR A 248 7.08 2.93 -8.26
N TYR A 249 7.29 1.67 -7.91
CA TYR A 249 6.28 0.63 -8.07
C TYR A 249 6.37 -0.46 -7.01
N SER A 250 5.27 -1.16 -6.83
CA SER A 250 5.14 -2.32 -5.93
C SER A 250 4.28 -3.38 -6.61
N GLY A 251 4.59 -4.66 -6.35
CA GLY A 251 3.91 -5.75 -7.02
C GLY A 251 4.04 -7.09 -6.31
N THR A 252 3.46 -8.09 -6.95
CA THR A 252 3.54 -9.49 -6.53
C THR A 252 4.42 -10.24 -7.52
N LYS A 253 5.45 -10.94 -7.02
CA LYS A 253 6.25 -11.83 -7.87
C LYS A 253 5.40 -13.02 -8.30
N VAL A 254 5.34 -13.25 -9.61
CA VAL A 254 4.57 -14.33 -10.24
C VAL A 254 5.52 -15.24 -11.05
N PRO A 255 5.08 -16.43 -11.51
CA PRO A 255 5.93 -17.30 -12.31
C PRO A 255 6.53 -16.60 -13.54
N GLY A 256 7.76 -17.00 -13.93
CA GLY A 256 8.45 -16.43 -15.09
C GLY A 256 9.34 -15.23 -14.79
N ASP A 257 9.72 -15.01 -13.53
CA ASP A 257 10.52 -13.85 -13.06
C ASP A 257 9.88 -12.48 -13.39
N LEU A 258 8.56 -12.49 -13.52
CA LEU A 258 7.73 -11.32 -13.75
C LEU A 258 7.24 -10.74 -12.41
N LEU A 259 7.20 -9.41 -12.32
CA LEU A 259 6.50 -8.71 -11.25
C LEU A 259 5.17 -8.16 -11.75
N ALA A 260 4.06 -8.73 -11.27
CA ALA A 260 2.72 -8.24 -11.54
C ALA A 260 2.44 -7.07 -10.58
N ILE A 261 2.50 -5.85 -11.08
CA ILE A 261 2.43 -4.64 -10.25
C ILE A 261 0.98 -4.21 -10.04
N TYR A 262 0.69 -3.84 -8.80
CA TYR A 262 -0.62 -3.33 -8.37
C TYR A 262 -0.59 -1.82 -8.07
N PHE A 263 0.61 -1.25 -7.95
CA PHE A 263 0.85 0.17 -7.71
C PHE A 263 2.00 0.68 -8.58
N LEU A 264 1.81 1.87 -9.17
CA LEU A 264 2.85 2.60 -9.90
C LEU A 264 2.66 4.10 -9.71
N GLN A 265 3.75 4.78 -9.35
CA GLN A 265 3.85 6.23 -9.36
C GLN A 265 4.99 6.68 -10.28
N ALA A 266 4.68 7.43 -11.31
CA ALA A 266 5.66 8.03 -12.20
C ALA A 266 6.12 9.40 -11.68
N ASN A 267 7.43 9.66 -11.71
CA ASN A 267 8.02 10.93 -11.32
C ASN A 267 7.79 12.00 -12.41
N LEU A 268 6.53 12.43 -12.55
CA LEU A 268 6.05 13.34 -13.57
C LEU A 268 5.28 14.50 -12.94
N GLY A 269 5.59 15.72 -13.38
CA GLY A 269 4.93 16.96 -12.95
C GLY A 269 3.77 17.33 -13.87
N ILE A 270 2.66 16.60 -13.81
CA ILE A 270 1.49 16.86 -14.66
C ILE A 270 0.46 17.68 -13.89
N TYR A 271 0.20 18.90 -14.34
CA TYR A 271 -0.73 19.82 -13.68
C TYR A 271 -1.98 20.06 -14.55
N THR A 272 -3.09 20.48 -13.94
CA THR A 272 -4.27 20.94 -14.70
C THR A 272 -4.40 22.46 -14.68
N ALA A 273 -5.10 23.01 -15.67
CA ALA A 273 -5.29 24.45 -15.81
C ALA A 273 -5.93 25.06 -14.54
N PRO A 274 -5.35 26.13 -13.97
CA PRO A 274 -5.86 26.74 -12.75
C PRO A 274 -7.32 27.19 -12.85
N GLY A 275 -8.10 26.96 -11.80
CA GLY A 275 -9.51 27.37 -11.74
C GLY A 275 -10.47 26.55 -12.61
N THR A 276 -9.99 25.47 -13.23
CA THR A 276 -10.79 24.58 -14.09
C THR A 276 -10.90 23.17 -13.50
N LYS A 277 -11.81 22.34 -14.02
CA LYS A 277 -11.99 20.94 -13.60
C LYS A 277 -11.77 20.01 -14.80
N PRO A 278 -11.03 18.89 -14.67
CA PRO A 278 -10.72 18.22 -13.41
C PRO A 278 -9.50 18.80 -12.68
N ALA A 279 -9.51 18.65 -11.35
CA ALA A 279 -8.34 18.80 -10.51
C ALA A 279 -8.01 17.42 -9.94
N TYR A 280 -6.77 16.97 -10.14
CA TYR A 280 -6.28 15.71 -9.61
C TYR A 280 -5.57 15.94 -8.27
N ILE A 281 -5.85 15.06 -7.32
CA ILE A 281 -5.36 15.15 -5.95
C ILE A 281 -4.92 13.75 -5.54
N THR A 282 -3.74 13.63 -4.94
CA THR A 282 -3.33 12.41 -4.25
C THR A 282 -3.74 12.52 -2.79
N CYS A 283 -4.29 11.45 -2.23
CA CYS A 283 -4.47 11.31 -0.79
C CYS A 283 -3.44 10.29 -0.30
N ALA A 284 -2.43 10.74 0.42
CA ALA A 284 -1.35 9.87 0.91
C ALA A 284 -1.77 9.09 2.16
N ALA A 285 -2.68 9.65 2.97
CA ALA A 285 -3.24 8.97 4.12
C ALA A 285 -4.62 9.56 4.47
N ALA A 286 -5.55 8.69 4.87
CA ALA A 286 -6.79 9.08 5.55
C ALA A 286 -6.95 8.19 6.78
N GLN A 287 -6.95 8.82 7.96
CA GLN A 287 -7.28 8.20 9.23
C GLN A 287 -8.75 8.49 9.52
N TYR A 288 -9.51 7.45 9.82
CA TYR A 288 -10.91 7.56 10.22
C TYR A 288 -11.03 7.20 11.68
N ALA A 289 -11.48 8.16 12.49
CA ALA A 289 -11.77 7.91 13.88
C ALA A 289 -13.01 7.04 14.04
N ILE A 290 -12.95 6.11 15.00
CA ILE A 290 -14.11 5.37 15.45
C ILE A 290 -14.61 6.05 16.73
N VAL A 291 -15.79 6.66 16.67
CA VAL A 291 -16.39 7.30 17.84
C VAL A 291 -16.97 6.22 18.74
N VAL A 292 -16.30 5.94 19.85
CA VAL A 292 -16.79 5.04 20.91
C VAL A 292 -17.32 5.89 22.07
N PRO A 293 -18.53 5.64 22.60
CA PRO A 293 -19.10 6.40 23.72
C PRO A 293 -18.49 6.03 25.09
N ASP A 294 -17.28 5.46 25.12
CA ASP A 294 -16.59 5.05 26.33
C ASP A 294 -15.46 6.05 26.65
N PRO A 295 -15.52 6.76 27.80
CA PRO A 295 -14.52 7.75 28.19
C PRO A 295 -13.15 7.15 28.54
N THR A 296 -13.02 5.82 28.55
CA THR A 296 -11.77 5.10 28.86
C THR A 296 -11.03 4.61 27.61
N VAL A 297 -11.59 4.82 26.42
CA VAL A 297 -11.00 4.42 25.14
C VAL A 297 -10.38 5.64 24.45
N GLU A 298 -9.31 5.42 23.68
CA GLU A 298 -8.68 6.46 22.86
C GLU A 298 -9.68 7.02 21.84
N VAL A 299 -9.86 8.35 21.85
CA VAL A 299 -10.66 9.07 20.86
C VAL A 299 -9.70 9.61 19.82
N ASP A 300 -9.53 8.87 18.73
CA ASP A 300 -8.76 9.34 17.58
C ASP A 300 -9.53 10.44 16.83
N GLU A 301 -8.80 11.28 16.09
CA GLU A 301 -9.40 12.28 15.18
C GLU A 301 -9.33 11.80 13.72
N THR A 302 -10.43 11.97 12.98
CA THR A 302 -10.43 11.73 11.53
C THR A 302 -9.60 12.81 10.84
N ARG A 303 -8.51 12.42 10.16
CA ARG A 303 -7.59 13.33 9.48
C ARG A 303 -7.20 12.76 8.12
N SER A 304 -7.10 13.60 7.09
CA SER A 304 -6.50 13.21 5.82
C SER A 304 -5.32 14.11 5.45
N CYS A 305 -4.29 13.51 4.87
CA CYS A 305 -3.19 14.21 4.24
C CYS A 305 -3.34 14.03 2.72
N SER A 306 -3.74 15.11 2.06
CA SER A 306 -3.90 15.15 0.60
C SER A 306 -2.99 16.21 -0.01
N PHE A 307 -2.36 15.87 -1.13
CA PHE A 307 -1.58 16.79 -1.95
C PHE A 307 -2.35 17.08 -3.23
N ALA A 308 -2.69 18.35 -3.44
CA ALA A 308 -3.28 18.81 -4.68
C ALA A 308 -2.21 19.57 -5.47
N ALA A 309 -1.90 19.11 -6.67
CA ALA A 309 -0.97 19.79 -7.56
C ALA A 309 -1.69 20.93 -8.29
N PHE A 310 -1.82 22.09 -7.64
CA PHE A 310 -2.29 23.32 -8.29
C PHE A 310 -1.10 24.21 -8.66
N VAL A 311 -1.06 24.69 -9.90
CA VAL A 311 -0.20 25.82 -10.25
C VAL A 311 -0.88 27.09 -9.74
N LEU A 312 -0.42 27.63 -8.61
CA LEU A 312 -0.63 29.04 -8.28
C LEU A 312 0.28 29.86 -9.19
N LEU A 313 -0.20 30.21 -10.39
CA LEU A 313 0.36 31.36 -11.07
C LEU A 313 -0.02 32.58 -10.22
N GLN A 314 0.92 33.06 -9.39
CA GLN A 314 0.80 34.40 -8.86
C GLN A 314 0.78 35.39 -10.04
N PRO A 315 -0.11 36.39 -10.02
CA PRO A 315 -0.30 37.33 -11.12
C PRO A 315 0.94 38.17 -11.43
#